data_AF-A0A3D2J7U5-F1
#
_entry.id   AF-A0A3D2J7U5-F1
#
_cell.length_a   1.000
_cell.length_b   1.000
_cell.length_c   1.000
_cell.angle_alpha   90.00
_cell.angle_beta   90.00
_cell.angle_gamma   90.00
#
_symmetry.space_group_name_H-M   'P 1'
#
loop_
_entity.id
_entity.type
_entity.pdbx_description
1 polymer ?
#
loop_
_entity_poly.entity_id
_entity_poly.type
_entity_poly.pdbx_seq_one_letter_code
_entity_poly.pdbx_strand_id
1 'polypeptide(L)'
;MPFGTWWRGDSLPKLAPLPTFSANTSNDIPLLSQLAHLTEQEVQNRIQKGNRPYIAFMGETATAYGWVATRMSGIAELQFSFDIPSGNLYLWDFLTLPQWRGQGIYPHLLQAIIEQEHATQRFWIG
;
A
#
# COMPACT_ATOMS: atom_id res chain seq x y z
N MET A 1 -13.93 -8.71 -8.80
CA MET A 1 -13.18 -8.51 -7.54
C MET A 1 -13.98 -7.54 -6.69
N PRO A 2 -14.39 -7.86 -5.45
CA PRO A 2 -15.02 -6.86 -4.59
C PRO A 2 -13.93 -5.90 -4.09
N PHE A 3 -14.09 -4.61 -4.39
CA PHE A 3 -13.26 -3.57 -3.78
C PHE A 3 -13.80 -3.29 -2.37
N GLY A 4 -12.91 -3.32 -1.38
CA GLY A 4 -13.22 -2.79 -0.06
C GLY A 4 -13.17 -1.27 -0.08
N THR A 5 -13.99 -0.61 0.74
CA THR A 5 -13.83 0.83 0.97
C THR A 5 -13.80 1.14 2.45
N TRP A 6 -12.94 2.06 2.85
CA TRP A 6 -12.87 2.59 4.19
C TRP A 6 -12.98 4.11 4.16
N TRP A 7 -13.82 4.68 5.03
CA TRP A 7 -14.00 6.12 5.15
C TRP A 7 -13.28 6.64 6.39
N ARG A 8 -12.74 7.85 6.28
CA ARG A 8 -12.22 8.55 7.45
C ARG A 8 -13.32 8.71 8.49
N GLY A 9 -13.06 8.20 9.69
CA GLY A 9 -14.02 8.18 10.80
C GLY A 9 -14.66 6.81 11.01
N ASP A 10 -14.56 5.89 10.06
CA ASP A 10 -14.91 4.49 10.30
C ASP A 10 -13.99 3.92 11.40
N SER A 11 -14.53 3.07 12.25
CA SER A 11 -13.71 2.42 13.28
C SER A 11 -12.72 1.46 12.62
N LEU A 12 -11.44 1.62 12.92
CA LEU A 12 -10.44 0.62 12.54
C LEU A 12 -10.60 -0.63 13.42
N PRO A 13 -10.49 -1.84 12.84
CA PRO A 13 -10.56 -3.06 13.63
C PRO A 13 -9.41 -3.08 14.65
N LYS A 14 -9.71 -3.50 15.88
CA LYS A 14 -8.67 -3.63 16.90
C LYS A 14 -7.75 -4.80 16.53
N LEU A 15 -6.51 -4.49 16.20
CA LEU A 15 -5.49 -5.51 15.89
C LEU A 15 -4.72 -5.90 17.16
N ALA A 16 -4.29 -7.16 17.22
CA ALA A 16 -3.33 -7.59 18.23
C ALA A 16 -2.00 -6.85 17.98
N PRO A 17 -1.33 -6.30 19.00
CA PRO A 17 -0.09 -5.58 18.80
C PRO A 17 0.96 -6.44 18.09
N LEU A 18 1.65 -5.86 17.11
CA LEU A 18 2.86 -6.43 16.53
C LEU A 18 4.07 -5.63 17.02
N PRO A 19 4.79 -6.12 18.04
CA PRO A 19 6.03 -5.49 18.48
C PRO A 19 7.00 -5.38 17.30
N THR A 20 7.74 -4.28 17.23
CA THR A 20 8.71 -3.94 16.17
C THR A 20 8.14 -3.72 14.77
N PHE A 21 6.82 -3.79 14.60
CA PHE A 21 6.19 -3.40 13.34
C PHE A 21 6.36 -1.91 13.07
N SER A 22 6.72 -1.57 11.84
CA SER A 22 6.60 -0.21 11.32
C SER A 22 6.23 -0.25 9.84
N ALA A 23 5.61 0.81 9.32
CA ALA A 23 5.38 0.94 7.90
C ALA A 23 5.54 2.40 7.48
N ASN A 24 6.28 2.64 6.41
CA ASN A 24 6.60 3.98 5.93
C ASN A 24 6.64 4.00 4.40
N THR A 25 6.47 5.19 3.83
CA THR A 25 6.78 5.40 2.42
C THR A 25 8.26 5.16 2.14
N SER A 26 8.60 4.57 1.00
CA SER A 26 10.00 4.33 0.61
C SER A 26 10.32 4.93 -0.75
N ASN A 27 11.55 5.41 -0.94
CA ASN A 27 12.11 5.76 -2.25
C ASN A 27 13.28 4.82 -2.62
N ASP A 28 13.49 3.76 -1.84
CA ASP A 28 14.51 2.75 -2.11
C ASP A 28 14.05 1.84 -3.26
N ILE A 29 14.42 2.24 -4.48
CA ILE A 29 14.06 1.55 -5.71
C ILE A 29 14.62 0.12 -5.76
N PRO A 30 15.90 -0.15 -5.43
CA PRO A 30 16.43 -1.51 -5.36
C PRO A 30 15.64 -2.41 -4.40
N LEU A 31 15.32 -1.92 -3.20
CA LEU A 31 14.53 -2.70 -2.22
C LEU A 31 13.13 -3.00 -2.75
N LEU A 32 12.45 -2.02 -3.34
CA LEU A 32 11.11 -2.20 -3.91
C LEU A 32 11.12 -3.16 -5.10
N SER A 33 12.14 -3.05 -5.97
CA SER A 33 12.37 -3.95 -7.10
C SER A 33 12.50 -5.40 -6.62
N GLN A 34 13.31 -5.63 -5.58
CA GLN A 34 13.47 -6.94 -4.96
C GLN A 34 12.18 -7.46 -4.32
N LEU A 35 11.48 -6.64 -3.52
CA LEU A 35 10.28 -7.05 -2.79
C LEU A 35 9.10 -7.35 -3.72
N ALA A 36 8.91 -6.51 -4.74
CA ALA A 36 7.80 -6.61 -5.66
C ALA A 36 8.08 -7.52 -6.86
N HIS A 37 9.31 -8.03 -7.00
CA HIS A 37 9.77 -8.76 -8.18
C HIS A 37 9.52 -7.98 -9.49
N LEU A 38 9.74 -6.67 -9.44
CA LEU A 38 9.63 -5.76 -10.57
C LEU A 38 11.01 -5.36 -11.05
N THR A 39 11.11 -4.81 -12.26
CA THR A 39 12.34 -4.11 -12.66
C THR A 39 12.38 -2.75 -11.96
N GLU A 40 13.59 -2.24 -11.71
CA GLU A 40 13.75 -0.88 -11.17
C GLU A 40 13.07 0.18 -12.05
N GLN A 41 13.10 -0.02 -13.38
CA GLN A 41 12.40 0.84 -14.33
C GLN A 41 10.89 0.85 -14.10
N GLU A 42 10.29 -0.30 -13.80
CA GLU A 42 8.86 -0.38 -13.52
C GLU A 42 8.50 0.29 -12.18
N VAL A 43 9.33 0.10 -11.15
CA VAL A 43 9.19 0.82 -9.88
C VAL A 43 9.23 2.34 -10.11
N GLN A 44 10.20 2.82 -10.86
CA GLN A 44 10.32 4.25 -11.22
C GLN A 44 9.11 4.74 -12.00
N ASN A 45 8.62 3.98 -12.99
CA ASN A 45 7.45 4.34 -13.78
C ASN A 45 6.21 4.51 -12.90
N ARG A 46 6.00 3.62 -11.92
CA ARG A 46 4.89 3.71 -10.97
C ARG A 46 4.98 4.98 -10.12
N ILE A 47 6.18 5.29 -9.60
CA ILE A 47 6.42 6.50 -8.81
C ILE A 47 6.16 7.76 -9.66
N GLN A 48 6.68 7.81 -10.89
CA GLN A 48 6.46 8.94 -11.81
C GLN A 48 4.98 9.13 -12.17
N LYS A 49 4.21 8.05 -12.21
CA LYS A 49 2.74 8.07 -12.38
C LYS A 49 1.97 8.53 -11.14
N GLY A 50 2.66 8.87 -10.05
CA GLY A 50 2.06 9.38 -8.81
C GLY A 50 1.64 8.29 -7.81
N ASN A 51 2.16 7.07 -7.96
CA ASN A 51 1.98 6.01 -6.97
C ASN A 51 3.05 6.11 -5.88
N ARG A 52 2.62 6.08 -4.63
CA ARG A 52 3.51 6.05 -3.47
C ARG A 52 3.64 4.62 -2.93
N PRO A 53 4.83 4.05 -2.86
CA PRO A 53 5.03 2.74 -2.24
C PRO A 53 5.16 2.90 -0.72
N TYR A 54 4.53 1.98 0.00
CA TYR A 54 4.73 1.75 1.43
C TYR A 54 5.38 0.39 1.62
N ILE A 55 6.33 0.33 2.55
CA ILE A 55 6.96 -0.92 2.98
C ILE A 55 6.69 -1.11 4.47
N ALA A 56 6.24 -2.32 4.82
CA ALA A 56 6.14 -2.77 6.20
C ALA A 56 7.41 -3.53 6.61
N PHE A 57 7.86 -3.27 7.82
CA PHE A 57 9.04 -3.85 8.43
C PHE A 57 8.69 -4.53 9.75
N MET A 58 9.40 -5.62 10.04
CA MET A 58 9.49 -6.21 11.38
C MET A 58 10.93 -5.99 11.86
N GLY A 59 11.13 -5.01 12.74
CA GLY A 59 12.47 -4.49 13.04
C GLY A 59 13.10 -3.86 11.79
N GLU A 60 14.26 -4.36 11.38
CA GLU A 60 14.96 -3.90 10.16
C GLU A 60 14.62 -4.73 8.92
N THR A 61 13.81 -5.78 9.05
CA THR A 61 13.50 -6.68 7.94
C THR A 61 12.27 -6.21 7.21
N ALA A 62 12.36 -5.94 5.90
CA ALA A 62 11.19 -5.67 5.07
C ALA A 62 10.35 -6.94 4.87
N THR A 63 9.06 -6.87 5.16
CA THR A 63 8.16 -8.04 5.22
C THR A 63 6.96 -7.98 4.29
N ALA A 64 6.53 -6.76 3.95
CA ALA A 64 5.41 -6.55 3.04
C ALA A 64 5.53 -5.20 2.34
N TYR A 65 4.81 -5.02 1.24
CA TYR A 65 4.66 -3.73 0.58
C TYR A 65 3.23 -3.54 0.08
N GLY A 66 2.93 -2.30 -0.30
CA GLY A 66 1.74 -1.94 -1.05
C GLY A 66 1.89 -0.58 -1.70
N TRP A 67 1.04 -0.29 -2.67
CA TRP A 67 1.07 0.95 -3.42
C TRP A 67 -0.17 1.78 -3.16
N VAL A 68 0.01 3.10 -3.09
CA VAL A 68 -1.04 4.09 -2.91
C VAL A 68 -1.08 4.97 -4.15
N ALA A 69 -2.13 4.84 -4.93
CA ALA A 69 -2.38 5.70 -6.09
C ALA A 69 -3.13 6.97 -5.66
N THR A 70 -2.58 8.13 -6.04
CA THR A 70 -3.28 9.43 -5.97
C THR A 70 -3.99 9.80 -7.26
N ARG A 71 -3.57 9.18 -8.36
CA ARG A 71 -4.13 9.30 -9.70
C ARG A 71 -4.01 7.91 -10.30
N MET A 72 -5.10 7.30 -10.74
CA MET A 72 -5.03 5.97 -11.34
C MET A 72 -4.59 6.07 -12.80
N SER A 73 -3.30 6.32 -13.02
CA SER A 73 -2.70 6.15 -14.35
C SER A 73 -2.44 4.66 -14.59
N GLY A 74 -3.47 3.97 -15.05
CA GLY A 74 -3.42 2.62 -15.63
C GLY A 74 -2.91 1.54 -14.67
N ILE A 75 -3.82 0.96 -13.88
CA ILE A 75 -3.62 -0.40 -13.35
C ILE A 75 -3.71 -1.34 -14.56
N ALA A 76 -2.57 -1.89 -14.96
CA ALA A 76 -2.46 -2.70 -16.18
C ALA A 76 -3.40 -3.92 -16.18
N GLU A 77 -3.77 -4.44 -15.01
CA GLU A 77 -4.64 -5.62 -14.87
C GLU A 77 -6.13 -5.34 -15.14
N LEU A 78 -6.57 -4.08 -15.18
CA LEU A 78 -8.01 -3.75 -15.26
C LEU A 78 -8.46 -3.08 -16.57
N GLN A 79 -7.55 -2.70 -17.48
CA GLN A 79 -7.87 -1.94 -18.71
C GLN A 79 -8.81 -0.73 -18.50
N PHE A 80 -8.92 -0.22 -17.27
CA PHE A 80 -9.83 0.83 -16.87
C PHE A 80 -9.02 1.97 -16.26
N SER A 81 -8.97 3.10 -16.95
CA SER A 81 -8.53 4.37 -16.38
C SER A 81 -9.73 5.09 -15.81
N PHE A 82 -9.75 5.32 -14.50
CA PHE A 82 -10.71 6.22 -13.88
C PHE A 82 -9.96 7.26 -13.06
N ASP A 83 -10.48 8.49 -13.05
CA ASP A 83 -9.96 9.53 -12.19
C ASP A 83 -10.31 9.19 -10.74
N ILE A 84 -9.30 9.19 -9.87
CA ILE A 84 -9.52 9.10 -8.42
C ILE A 84 -10.07 10.46 -7.97
N PRO A 85 -11.30 10.52 -7.42
CA PRO A 85 -11.85 11.79 -6.98
C PRO A 85 -10.96 12.45 -5.93
N SER A 86 -10.98 13.77 -5.86
CA SER A 86 -10.24 14.49 -4.82
C SER A 86 -10.59 13.96 -3.43
N GLY A 87 -9.58 13.84 -2.56
CA GLY A 87 -9.73 13.27 -1.22
C GLY A 87 -9.89 11.74 -1.18
N ASN A 88 -9.70 11.04 -2.29
CA ASN A 88 -9.70 9.57 -2.34
C ASN A 88 -8.28 9.05 -2.60
N LEU A 89 -7.98 7.85 -2.10
CA LEU A 89 -6.78 7.08 -2.46
C LEU A 89 -7.17 5.66 -2.83
N TYR A 90 -6.42 5.08 -3.75
CA TYR A 90 -6.57 3.67 -4.13
C TYR A 90 -5.34 2.88 -3.71
N LEU A 91 -5.56 1.87 -2.89
CA LEU A 91 -4.59 0.99 -2.25
C LEU A 91 -4.53 -0.29 -3.09
N TRP A 92 -3.36 -0.62 -3.63
CA TRP A 92 -3.20 -1.69 -4.62
C TRP A 92 -1.85 -2.39 -4.58
N ASP A 93 -1.80 -3.55 -5.26
CA ASP A 93 -0.61 -4.39 -5.42
C ASP A 93 0.11 -4.61 -4.08
N PHE A 94 -0.65 -5.18 -3.14
CA PHE A 94 -0.12 -5.56 -1.84
C PHE A 94 0.42 -6.97 -1.86
N LEU A 95 1.57 -7.14 -1.22
CA LEU A 95 2.10 -8.47 -0.96
C LEU A 95 2.76 -8.50 0.41
N THR A 96 2.39 -9.50 1.21
CA THR A 96 3.17 -9.95 2.35
C THR A 96 4.00 -11.15 1.92
N LEU A 97 5.31 -11.08 2.16
CA LEU A 97 6.25 -12.14 1.80
C LEU A 97 5.81 -13.48 2.43
N PRO A 98 5.95 -14.63 1.72
CA PRO A 98 5.38 -15.91 2.15
C PRO A 98 5.65 -16.30 3.60
N GLN A 99 6.88 -16.12 4.08
CA GLN A 99 7.31 -16.47 5.44
C GLN A 99 6.70 -15.59 6.55
N TRP A 100 6.12 -14.45 6.18
CA TRP A 100 5.52 -13.46 7.08
C TRP A 100 3.99 -13.47 7.06
N ARG A 101 3.37 -14.31 6.23
CA ARG A 101 1.91 -14.40 6.10
C ARG A 101 1.27 -15.00 7.37
N GLY A 102 0.01 -14.64 7.61
CA GLY A 102 -0.75 -15.12 8.77
C GLY A 102 -0.40 -14.42 10.10
N GLN A 103 0.57 -13.50 10.09
CA GLN A 103 1.01 -12.77 11.30
C GLN A 103 0.32 -11.41 11.48
N GLY A 104 -0.68 -11.07 10.66
CA GLY A 104 -1.38 -9.78 10.76
C GLY A 104 -0.62 -8.57 10.20
N ILE A 105 0.49 -8.76 9.47
CA ILE A 105 1.27 -7.66 8.88
C ILE A 105 0.46 -6.86 7.86
N TYR A 106 -0.30 -7.52 6.98
CA TYR A 106 -1.14 -6.84 5.99
C TYR A 106 -2.16 -5.85 6.60
N PRO A 107 -3.02 -6.25 7.58
CA PRO A 107 -3.94 -5.30 8.18
C PRO A 107 -3.24 -4.18 8.96
N HIS A 108 -2.07 -4.43 9.57
CA HIS A 108 -1.28 -3.36 10.19
C HIS A 108 -0.72 -2.37 9.16
N LEU A 109 -0.27 -2.87 8.00
CA LEU A 109 0.18 -2.02 6.89
C LEU A 109 -0.96 -1.14 6.38
N LEU A 110 -2.17 -1.70 6.21
CA LEU A 110 -3.35 -0.91 5.84
C LEU A 110 -3.67 0.18 6.86
N GLN A 111 -3.67 -0.14 8.16
CA GLN A 111 -3.92 0.85 9.22
C GLN A 111 -2.86 1.94 9.23
N ALA A 112 -1.59 1.58 9.11
CA ALA A 112 -0.50 2.56 9.06
C ALA A 112 -0.63 3.52 7.87
N ILE A 113 -1.03 3.03 6.69
CA ILE A 113 -1.30 3.87 5.52
C ILE A 113 -2.48 4.82 5.80
N ILE A 114 -3.59 4.30 6.33
CA ILE A 114 -4.78 5.09 6.64
C ILE A 114 -4.47 6.20 7.66
N GLU A 115 -3.68 5.86 8.69
CA GLU A 115 -3.23 6.78 9.72
C GLU A 115 -2.34 7.89 9.14
N GLN A 116 -1.36 7.55 8.30
CA GLN A 116 -0.41 8.51 7.73
C GLN A 116 -1.03 9.43 6.67
N GLU A 117 -2.03 8.96 5.92
CA GLU A 117 -2.66 9.71 4.83
C GLU A 117 -3.78 10.64 5.34
N HIS A 118 -3.47 11.56 6.26
CA HIS A 118 -4.44 12.36 7.02
C HIS A 118 -5.43 13.22 6.22
N ALA A 119 -5.06 13.62 4.99
CA ALA A 119 -5.93 14.44 4.14
C ALA A 119 -7.02 13.62 3.41
N THR A 120 -6.87 12.30 3.38
CA THR A 120 -7.71 11.40 2.58
C THR A 120 -9.00 11.05 3.30
N GLN A 121 -10.14 11.26 2.64
CA GLN A 121 -11.47 10.97 3.16
C GLN A 121 -11.91 9.53 2.89
N ARG A 122 -11.48 8.94 1.77
CA ARG A 122 -11.89 7.60 1.37
C ARG A 122 -10.73 6.80 0.78
N PHE A 123 -10.64 5.55 1.21
CA PHE A 123 -9.65 4.59 0.76
C PHE A 123 -10.37 3.47 0.04
N TRP A 124 -9.93 3.17 -1.18
CA TRP A 124 -10.38 2.03 -1.96
C TRP A 124 -9.30 0.95 -1.86
N ILE A 125 -9.66 -0.25 -1.45
CA ILE A 125 -8.72 -1.35 -1.20
C ILE A 125 -9.01 -2.43 -2.24
N GLY A 126 -8.03 -2.72 -3.08
CA GLY A 126 -8.08 -3.71 -4.16
C GLY A 126 -7.00 -4.77 -4.07
#